data_AF-A0A371G9D7-F1
#
_entry.id   AF-A0A371G9D7-F1
#
_cell.length_a   1.000
_cell.length_b   1.000
_cell.length_c   1.000
_cell.angle_alpha   90.00
_cell.angle_beta   90.00
_cell.angle_gamma   90.00
#
_symmetry.space_group_name_H-M   'P 1'
#
loop_
_entity.id
_entity.type
_entity.pdbx_description
1 polymer ?
#
loop_
_entity_poly.entity_id
_entity_poly.type
_entity_poly.pdbx_seq_one_letter_code
_entity_poly.pdbx_strand_id
1 'polypeptide(L)'
;MGSSGNQVVENQRAVSYQNVVVMRHGERFDNFEPSWAATAARPWDPPLAKAGRERAFKMGRMLRQSLGFPIRRVFVSPFLRCIQTAVELVASLSAVDDGHGAVANDGVSVDPYQVKSYNI
;
A
#
# COMPACT_ATOMS: atom_id res chain seq x y z
N MET A 1 21.06 -27.41 -54.96
CA MET A 1 21.60 -28.05 -53.75
C MET A 1 21.47 -27.06 -52.61
N GLY A 2 20.49 -27.27 -51.73
CA GLY A 2 20.14 -26.35 -50.66
C GLY A 2 21.15 -26.40 -49.51
N SER A 3 21.69 -25.25 -49.14
CA SER A 3 22.47 -25.11 -47.91
C SER A 3 21.50 -24.83 -46.77
N SER A 4 21.29 -25.84 -45.92
CA SER A 4 20.51 -25.71 -44.68
C SER A 4 21.28 -24.80 -43.72
N GLY A 5 20.82 -23.56 -43.58
CA GLY A 5 21.25 -22.67 -42.52
C GLY A 5 20.77 -23.22 -41.18
N ASN A 6 21.73 -23.66 -40.36
CA ASN A 6 21.48 -24.14 -39.02
C ASN A 6 21.07 -22.93 -38.15
N GLN A 7 19.77 -22.73 -37.91
CA GLN A 7 19.30 -21.70 -36.98
C GLN A 7 19.59 -22.17 -35.56
N VAL A 8 20.59 -21.54 -34.95
CA VAL A 8 20.82 -21.61 -33.50
C VAL A 8 19.64 -20.91 -32.83
N VAL A 9 18.70 -21.70 -32.30
CA VAL A 9 17.58 -21.19 -31.51
C VAL A 9 18.16 -20.74 -30.16
N GLU A 10 18.46 -19.46 -30.03
CA GLU A 10 18.76 -18.84 -28.74
C GLU A 10 17.53 -18.98 -27.84
N ASN A 11 17.66 -19.78 -26.78
CA ASN A 11 16.67 -19.92 -25.73
C ASN A 11 16.66 -18.64 -24.87
N GLN A 12 16.06 -17.56 -25.38
CA GLN A 12 15.84 -16.33 -24.64
C GLN A 12 14.78 -16.58 -23.55
N ARG A 13 15.22 -16.95 -22.35
CA ARG A 13 14.34 -16.93 -21.18
C ARG A 13 13.87 -15.51 -20.95
N ALA A 14 12.56 -15.28 -21.04
CA ALA A 14 11.96 -13.98 -20.74
C ALA A 14 12.32 -13.57 -19.31
N VAL A 15 13.06 -12.47 -19.15
CA VAL A 15 13.36 -11.90 -17.85
C VAL A 15 12.10 -11.21 -17.34
N SER A 16 11.67 -11.55 -16.11
CA SER A 16 10.55 -10.89 -15.44
C SER A 16 11.04 -10.13 -14.21
N TYR A 17 10.42 -8.99 -13.92
CA TYR A 17 10.78 -8.14 -12.78
C TYR A 17 9.61 -8.04 -11.81
N GLN A 18 9.91 -8.07 -10.51
CA GLN A 18 8.95 -7.81 -9.44
C GLN A 18 9.44 -6.63 -8.59
N ASN A 19 8.70 -5.54 -8.59
CA ASN A 19 9.00 -4.38 -7.76
C ASN A 19 8.44 -4.58 -6.34
N VAL A 20 9.23 -4.21 -5.33
CA VAL A 20 8.85 -4.28 -3.92
C VAL A 20 9.00 -2.90 -3.29
N VAL A 21 7.95 -2.44 -2.63
CA VAL A 21 7.94 -1.20 -1.85
C VAL A 21 7.79 -1.57 -0.39
N VAL A 22 8.68 -1.04 0.45
CA VAL A 22 8.63 -1.22 1.91
C VAL A 22 8.18 0.08 2.54
N MET A 23 7.14 0.01 3.37
CA MET A 23 6.59 1.16 4.07
C MET A 23 6.48 0.88 5.57
N ARG A 24 6.93 1.84 6.39
CA ARG A 24 6.72 1.82 7.84
C ARG A 24 5.29 2.25 8.16
N HIS A 25 4.72 1.69 9.24
CA HIS A 25 3.45 2.19 9.79
C HIS A 25 3.50 3.70 10.11
N GLY A 26 2.34 4.35 10.06
CA GLY A 26 2.20 5.77 10.45
C GLY A 26 2.47 6.02 11.94
N GLU A 27 2.34 7.28 12.36
CA GLU A 27 2.49 7.66 13.76
C GLU A 27 1.53 6.89 14.67
N ARG A 28 2.07 6.31 15.76
CA ARG A 28 1.28 5.60 16.76
C ARG A 28 0.59 6.60 17.69
N PHE A 29 -0.58 6.23 18.19
CA PHE A 29 -1.34 7.04 19.14
C PHE A 29 -0.61 7.24 20.47
N ASP A 30 0.02 6.18 20.99
CA ASP A 30 0.74 6.21 22.27
C ASP A 30 2.01 7.07 22.26
N ASN A 31 2.50 7.49 21.08
CA ASN A 31 3.53 8.53 21.00
C ASN A 31 3.04 9.90 21.50
N PHE A 32 1.73 10.13 21.52
CA PHE A 32 1.11 11.39 21.92
C PHE A 32 0.31 11.26 23.23
N GLU A 33 -0.02 10.03 23.64
CA GLU A 33 -0.73 9.75 24.88
C GLU A 33 0.11 8.81 25.77
N PRO A 34 0.97 9.36 26.64
CA PRO A 34 1.84 8.55 27.51
C PRO A 34 1.07 7.61 28.45
N SER A 35 -0.19 7.94 28.79
CA SER A 35 -1.01 7.12 29.67
C SER A 35 -1.75 5.97 28.95
N TRP A 36 -1.61 5.87 27.62
CA TRP A 36 -2.28 4.86 26.80
C TRP A 36 -2.16 3.45 27.37
N ALA A 37 -0.93 3.05 27.71
CA ALA A 37 -0.65 1.70 28.15
C ALA A 37 -1.37 1.31 29.46
N ALA A 38 -1.76 2.30 30.28
CA ALA A 38 -2.43 2.06 31.55
C ALA A 38 -3.93 1.76 31.41
N THR A 39 -4.56 2.20 30.32
CA THR A 39 -6.02 2.11 30.12
C THR A 39 -6.42 1.26 28.93
N ALA A 40 -5.49 0.98 28.02
CA ALA A 40 -5.76 0.23 26.80
C ALA A 40 -6.01 -1.26 27.06
N ALA A 41 -6.99 -1.83 26.34
CA ALA A 41 -7.21 -3.27 26.31
C ALA A 41 -6.04 -4.06 25.68
N ARG A 42 -5.25 -3.40 24.81
CA ARG A 42 -4.04 -3.96 24.17
C ARG A 42 -2.89 -2.95 24.24
N PRO A 43 -2.19 -2.85 25.40
CA PRO A 43 -1.16 -1.82 25.62
C PRO A 43 -0.02 -1.82 24.59
N TRP A 44 0.40 -3.02 24.14
CA TRP A 44 1.49 -3.21 23.17
C TRP A 44 1.05 -3.11 21.70
N ASP A 45 -0.25 -2.92 21.43
CA ASP A 45 -0.79 -2.79 20.07
C ASP A 45 -1.57 -1.48 19.90
N PRO A 46 -0.91 -0.32 20.03
CA PRO A 46 -1.56 0.97 19.89
C PRO A 46 -2.08 1.18 18.46
N PRO A 47 -3.21 1.88 18.30
CA PRO A 47 -3.66 2.33 16.99
C PRO A 47 -2.76 3.45 16.43
N LEU A 48 -2.99 3.84 15.19
CA LEU A 48 -2.44 5.07 14.62
C LEU A 48 -3.10 6.31 15.24
N ALA A 49 -2.28 7.35 15.42
CA ALA A 49 -2.77 8.70 15.61
C ALA A 49 -3.47 9.22 14.35
N LYS A 50 -4.29 10.27 14.47
CA LYS A 50 -4.97 10.90 13.33
C LYS A 50 -3.98 11.30 12.23
N ALA A 51 -2.88 11.96 12.60
CA ALA A 51 -1.81 12.35 11.68
C ALA A 51 -1.17 11.14 10.95
N GLY A 52 -1.06 9.99 11.63
CA GLY A 52 -0.54 8.76 11.05
C GLY A 52 -1.43 8.21 9.94
N ARG A 53 -2.76 8.30 10.11
CA ARG A 53 -3.73 7.90 9.07
C ARG A 53 -3.68 8.83 7.87
N GLU A 54 -3.71 10.14 8.11
CA GLU A 54 -3.63 11.17 7.05
C GLU A 54 -2.33 11.05 6.24
N ARG A 55 -1.20 10.78 6.91
CA ARG A 55 0.09 10.55 6.25
C ARG A 55 0.07 9.29 5.39
N ALA A 56 -0.53 8.20 5.88
CA ALA A 56 -0.63 6.95 5.12
C ALA A 56 -1.46 7.13 3.85
N PHE A 57 -2.60 7.82 3.94
CA PHE A 57 -3.43 8.16 2.78
C PHE A 57 -2.66 9.05 1.77
N LYS A 58 -1.96 10.09 2.24
CA LYS A 58 -1.15 10.95 1.37
C LYS A 58 -0.04 10.15 0.68
N MET A 59 0.60 9.22 1.39
CA MET A 59 1.65 8.37 0.82
C MET A 59 1.12 7.50 -0.31
N GLY A 60 -0.04 6.86 -0.17
CA GLY A 60 -0.57 6.04 -1.26
C GLY A 60 -0.95 6.86 -2.50
N ARG A 61 -1.45 8.10 -2.35
CA ARG A 61 -1.58 9.04 -3.50
C ARG A 61 -0.23 9.33 -4.16
N MET A 62 0.80 9.62 -3.37
CA MET A 62 2.14 9.87 -3.89
C MET A 62 2.73 8.65 -4.60
N LEU A 63 2.52 7.44 -4.08
CA LEU A 63 2.97 6.20 -4.72
C LEU A 63 2.23 5.97 -6.03
N ARG A 64 0.90 6.20 -6.08
CA ARG A 64 0.12 6.10 -7.32
C ARG A 64 0.65 7.02 -8.42
N GLN A 65 1.05 8.23 -8.05
CA GLN A 65 1.55 9.25 -8.99
C GLN A 65 3.03 9.05 -9.38
N SER A 66 3.86 8.56 -8.46
CA SER A 66 5.31 8.47 -8.66
C SER A 66 5.79 7.12 -9.18
N LEU A 67 5.03 6.04 -8.94
CA LEU A 67 5.39 4.72 -9.45
C LEU A 67 4.91 4.58 -10.89
N GLY A 68 5.81 4.20 -11.80
CA GLY A 68 5.48 3.81 -13.18
C GLY A 68 4.80 2.44 -13.30
N PHE A 69 4.32 1.86 -12.19
CA PHE A 69 3.68 0.55 -12.14
C PHE A 69 2.64 0.49 -11.01
N PRO A 70 1.57 -0.32 -11.15
CA PRO A 70 0.54 -0.42 -10.11
C PRO A 70 0.98 -1.35 -8.96
N ILE A 71 0.53 -1.02 -7.75
CA ILE A 71 0.65 -1.91 -6.58
C ILE A 71 -0.50 -2.92 -6.65
N ARG A 72 -0.16 -4.20 -6.83
CA ARG A 72 -1.16 -5.30 -6.95
C ARG A 72 -1.41 -6.07 -5.66
N ARG A 73 -0.42 -6.08 -4.76
CA ARG A 73 -0.44 -6.88 -3.53
C ARG A 73 0.12 -6.08 -2.37
N VAL A 74 -0.53 -6.16 -1.22
CA VAL A 74 -0.09 -5.54 0.03
C VAL A 74 0.02 -6.63 1.09
N PHE A 75 1.19 -6.71 1.73
CA PHE A 75 1.45 -7.62 2.86
C PHE A 75 1.62 -6.78 4.11
N VAL A 76 0.96 -7.17 5.20
CA VAL A 76 0.87 -6.33 6.40
C VAL A 76 1.15 -7.18 7.63
N SER A 77 2.00 -6.64 8.51
CA SER A 77 2.20 -7.15 9.87
C SER A 77 0.89 -7.10 10.66
N PRO A 78 0.66 -8.02 11.63
CA PRO A 78 -0.66 -8.17 12.26
C PRO A 78 -0.95 -7.11 13.33
N PHE A 79 -0.02 -6.19 13.60
CA PHE A 79 -0.26 -5.07 14.52
C PHE A 79 -1.31 -4.10 13.98
N LEU A 80 -2.21 -3.62 14.84
CA LEU A 80 -3.31 -2.72 14.49
C LEU A 80 -2.82 -1.47 13.73
N ARG A 81 -1.71 -0.88 14.18
CA ARG A 81 -1.06 0.26 13.50
C ARG A 81 -0.66 -0.04 12.05
N CYS A 82 -0.21 -1.27 11.76
CA CYS A 82 0.18 -1.69 10.41
C CYS A 82 -1.06 -1.88 9.53
N ILE A 83 -2.09 -2.54 10.06
CA ILE A 83 -3.37 -2.74 9.38
C ILE A 83 -4.01 -1.40 9.04
N GLN A 84 -4.10 -0.47 10.00
CA GLN A 84 -4.65 0.87 9.77
C GLN A 84 -3.85 1.66 8.73
N THR A 85 -2.51 1.53 8.72
CA THR A 85 -1.69 2.15 7.68
C THR A 85 -2.05 1.60 6.30
N ALA A 86 -2.19 0.27 6.19
CA ALA A 86 -2.52 -0.39 4.94
C ALA A 86 -3.93 -0.04 4.43
N VAL A 87 -4.92 0.08 5.33
CA VAL A 87 -6.28 0.49 4.98
C VAL A 87 -6.28 1.88 4.31
N GLU A 88 -5.64 2.86 4.93
CA GLU A 88 -5.56 4.23 4.39
C GLU A 88 -4.80 4.28 3.06
N LEU A 89 -3.71 3.51 2.97
CA LEU A 89 -2.93 3.39 1.74
C LEU A 89 -3.76 2.77 0.60
N VAL A 90 -4.44 1.65 0.84
CA VAL A 90 -5.26 0.98 -0.18
C VAL A 90 -6.44 1.84 -0.60
N ALA A 91 -7.06 2.56 0.33
CA ALA A 91 -8.12 3.53 0.02
C ALA A 91 -7.61 4.61 -0.95
N SER A 92 -6.43 5.17 -0.70
CA SER A 92 -5.86 6.19 -1.58
C SER A 92 -5.38 5.67 -2.95
N LEU A 93 -4.94 4.41 -3.03
CA LEU A 93 -4.61 3.77 -4.31
C LEU A 93 -5.85 3.59 -5.19
N SER A 94 -6.99 3.32 -4.56
CA SER A 94 -8.26 2.99 -5.23
C SER A 94 -9.18 4.19 -5.46
N ALA A 95 -8.85 5.36 -4.89
CA ALA A 95 -9.65 6.57 -5.06
C ALA A 95 -9.67 6.98 -6.54
N VAL A 96 -10.84 7.16 -7.14
CA VAL A 96 -10.92 7.76 -8.48
C VAL A 96 -10.47 9.22 -8.36
N ASP A 97 -9.68 9.69 -9.32
CA ASP A 97 -9.28 11.10 -9.36
C ASP A 97 -10.51 11.91 -9.77
N ASP A 98 -11.37 12.23 -8.79
CA ASP A 98 -12.43 13.21 -8.98
C ASP A 98 -11.72 14.55 -9.08
N GLY A 99 -11.36 14.92 -10.31
CA GLY A 99 -10.96 16.28 -10.63
C GLY A 99 -11.98 17.22 -9.99
N HIS A 100 -11.47 18.30 -9.38
CA HIS A 100 -12.13 19.29 -8.52
C HIS A 100 -11.91 19.03 -7.02
N GLY A 101 -10.99 19.83 -6.45
CA GLY A 101 -10.68 19.84 -5.03
C GLY A 101 -11.95 19.95 -4.19
N ALA A 102 -12.35 18.85 -3.58
CA ALA A 102 -13.44 18.80 -2.63
C ALA A 102 -12.90 18.37 -1.27
N VAL A 103 -13.17 19.25 -0.31
CA VAL A 103 -13.12 19.05 1.13
C VAL A 103 -13.68 17.70 1.55
N ALA A 104 -13.07 17.14 2.60
CA ALA A 104 -13.45 15.89 3.24
C ALA A 104 -14.95 15.86 3.60
N ASN A 105 -15.74 15.02 2.93
CA ASN A 105 -16.61 14.03 3.56
C ASN A 105 -17.26 13.09 2.54
N ASP A 106 -17.38 11.84 2.97
CA ASP A 106 -18.31 10.78 2.53
C ASP A 106 -18.38 10.41 1.04
N GLY A 107 -17.72 9.30 0.70
CA GLY A 107 -18.08 8.50 -0.46
C GLY A 107 -16.99 8.32 -1.52
N VAL A 108 -15.75 8.01 -1.14
CA VAL A 108 -14.75 7.53 -2.10
C VAL A 108 -15.24 6.18 -2.63
N SER A 109 -15.58 6.10 -3.92
CA SER A 109 -15.87 4.81 -4.57
C SER A 109 -14.55 4.03 -4.71
N VAL A 110 -14.34 3.05 -3.85
CA VAL A 110 -13.19 2.15 -3.88
C VAL A 110 -13.53 0.99 -4.80
N ASP A 111 -12.77 0.76 -5.87
CA ASP A 111 -12.82 -0.50 -6.63
C ASP A 111 -12.03 -1.57 -5.84
N PRO A 112 -12.71 -2.55 -5.21
CA PRO A 112 -12.06 -3.53 -4.33
C PRO A 112 -11.23 -4.57 -5.10
N TYR A 113 -11.27 -4.60 -6.44
CA TYR A 113 -10.63 -5.65 -7.23
C TYR A 113 -9.20 -5.33 -7.67
N GLN A 114 -8.68 -4.12 -7.41
CA GLN A 114 -7.35 -3.74 -7.90
C GLN A 114 -6.20 -4.16 -6.99
N VAL A 115 -6.43 -4.31 -5.68
CA VAL A 115 -5.37 -4.60 -4.70
C VAL A 115 -5.78 -5.75 -3.79
N LYS A 116 -5.00 -6.84 -3.79
CA LYS A 116 -5.17 -7.94 -2.84
C LYS A 116 -4.32 -7.67 -1.58
N SER A 117 -4.97 -7.69 -0.42
CA SER A 117 -4.32 -7.47 0.88
C SER A 117 -4.22 -8.77 1.69
N TYR A 118 -3.06 -9.02 2.29
CA TYR A 118 -2.78 -10.20 3.11
C TYR A 118 -2.21 -9.78 4.47
N ASN A 119 -2.79 -10.30 5.54
CA ASN A 119 -2.19 -10.24 6.87
C ASN A 119 -1.24 -11.42 7.01
N ILE A 120 0.02 -11.16 7.36
CA ILE A 120 1.05 -12.18 7.58
C ILE A 120 1.47 -12.22 9.04
#